data_AF-A0A852WNM6-F1
#
_entry.id   AF-A0A852WNM6-F1
#
_cell.length_a   1.000
_cell.length_b   1.000
_cell.length_c   1.000
_cell.angle_alpha   90.00
_cell.angle_beta   90.00
_cell.angle_gamma   90.00
#
_symmetry.space_group_name_H-M   'P 1'
#
loop_
_entity.id
_entity.type
_entity.pdbx_description
1 polymer ?
#
loop_
_entity_poly.entity_id
_entity_poly.type
_entity_poly.pdbx_seq_one_letter_code
_entity_poly.pdbx_strand_id
1 'polypeptide(L)' 'MSIQNFAVDGMTCGHCASAVTQELQALDGVTDVQVSLVAGGTSAVTVDATRELTPAEVAAALDEAGDYTLVP' A
#
# COMPACT_ATOMS: atom_id res chain seq x y z
N MET A 1 -15.52 4.87 7.76
CA MET A 1 -14.34 5.62 7.30
C MET A 1 -13.22 5.33 8.28
N SER A 2 -12.19 4.63 7.81
CA SER A 2 -11.05 4.14 8.58
C SER A 2 -9.76 4.53 7.87
N ILE A 3 -8.77 4.95 8.65
CA ILE A 3 -7.43 5.29 8.18
C ILE A 3 -6.48 4.25 8.73
N GLN A 4 -5.74 3.57 7.85
CA GLN A 4 -4.79 2.54 8.23
C GLN A 4 -3.41 2.87 7.67
N ASN A 5 -2.38 2.64 8.49
CA ASN A 5 -1.00 2.84 8.10
C ASN A 5 -0.31 1.49 8.00
N PHE A 6 0.35 1.28 6.87
CA PHE A 6 1.12 0.09 6.55
C PHE A 6 2.56 0.48 6.28
N ALA A 7 3.48 -0.39 6.67
CA ALA A 7 4.88 -0.26 6.36
C ALA A 7 5.21 -1.27 5.26
N VAL A 8 5.84 -0.80 4.18
CA VAL A 8 6.08 -1.60 2.96
C VAL A 8 7.54 -1.49 2.54
N ASP A 9 8.19 -2.63 2.39
CA ASP A 9 9.56 -2.76 1.90
C ASP A 9 9.61 -3.12 0.41
N GLY A 10 10.72 -2.74 -0.25
CA GLY A 10 11.03 -3.13 -1.63
C GLY A 10 10.76 -2.04 -2.68
N MET A 11 10.05 -0.97 -2.33
CA MET A 11 9.89 0.16 -3.25
C MET A 11 11.19 0.97 -3.39
N THR A 12 11.67 1.15 -4.61
CA THR A 12 12.94 1.83 -4.91
C THR A 12 12.79 3.08 -5.76
N CYS A 13 11.63 3.30 -6.38
CA CYS A 13 11.39 4.47 -7.24
C CYS A 13 9.93 4.94 -7.21
N GLY A 14 9.67 6.13 -7.76
CA GLY A 14 8.32 6.69 -7.82
C GLY A 14 7.32 5.85 -8.63
N HIS A 15 7.78 5.11 -9.64
CA HIS A 15 6.91 4.18 -10.38
C HIS A 15 6.45 3.00 -9.52
N CYS A 16 7.31 2.48 -8.64
CA CYS A 16 6.93 1.44 -7.66
C CYS A 16 5.82 1.95 -6.73
N ALA A 17 5.99 3.18 -6.21
CA ALA A 17 4.97 3.82 -5.37
C ALA A 17 3.65 4.00 -6.11
N SER A 18 3.68 4.45 -7.38
CA SER A 18 2.47 4.57 -8.19
C SER A 18 1.78 3.24 -8.48
N ALA A 19 2.52 2.15 -8.68
CA ALA A 19 1.96 0.82 -8.85
C ALA A 19 1.23 0.37 -7.57
N VAL A 20 1.88 0.50 -6.40
CA VAL A 20 1.26 0.18 -5.11
C VAL A 20 0.00 1.01 -4.86
N THR A 21 0.04 2.31 -5.15
CA THR A 21 -1.15 3.18 -5.05
C THR A 21 -2.30 2.68 -5.91
N GLN A 22 -2.05 2.27 -7.15
CA GLN A 22 -3.10 1.80 -8.07
C GLN A 22 -3.74 0.50 -7.59
N GLU A 23 -2.94 -0.49 -7.19
CA GLU A 23 -3.47 -1.78 -6.71
C GLU A 23 -4.26 -1.63 -5.41
N LEU A 24 -3.77 -0.80 -4.47
CA LEU A 24 -4.51 -0.52 -3.23
C LEU A 24 -5.80 0.26 -3.49
N GLN A 25 -5.82 1.19 -4.45
CA GLN A 25 -7.04 1.90 -4.84
C GLN A 25 -8.08 1.00 -5.52
N ALA A 26 -7.66 -0.13 -6.08
CA ALA A 26 -8.57 -1.11 -6.67
C ALA A 26 -9.30 -1.97 -5.61
N LEU A 27 -8.82 -1.98 -4.36
CA LEU A 27 -9.48 -2.70 -3.28
C LEU A 27 -10.84 -2.08 -2.93
N ASP A 28 -11.84 -2.93 -2.72
CA ASP A 28 -13.19 -2.50 -2.38
C ASP A 28 -13.20 -1.60 -1.15
N GLY A 29 -13.85 -0.44 -1.29
CA GLY A 29 -14.02 0.52 -0.22
C GLY A 29 -12.84 1.47 -0.01
N VAL A 30 -11.71 1.31 -0.70
CA VAL A 30 -10.60 2.29 -0.67
C VAL A 30 -11.01 3.57 -1.38
N THR A 31 -10.74 4.70 -0.74
CA THR A 31 -11.09 6.04 -1.23
C THR A 31 -9.87 6.91 -1.50
N ASP A 32 -8.78 6.71 -0.77
CA ASP A 32 -7.52 7.38 -1.03
C ASP A 32 -6.32 6.55 -0.53
N VAL A 33 -5.16 6.75 -1.17
CA VAL A 33 -3.91 6.08 -0.83
C VAL A 33 -2.76 7.05 -0.97
N GLN A 34 -2.00 7.24 0.11
CA GLN A 34 -0.82 8.11 0.14
C GLN A 34 0.42 7.28 0.46
N VAL A 35 1.46 7.41 -0.37
CA VAL A 35 2.73 6.69 -0.20
C VAL A 35 3.84 7.68 0.14
N SER A 36 4.44 7.50 1.32
CA SER A 36 5.67 8.17 1.72
C SER A 36 6.86 7.28 1.36
N LEU A 37 7.32 7.38 0.10
CA LEU A 37 8.40 6.56 -0.44
C LEU A 37 9.73 6.84 0.27
N VAL A 38 10.34 5.78 0.78
CA VAL A 38 11.73 5.75 1.23
C VAL A 38 12.48 4.81 0.29
N ALA A 39 13.16 5.38 -0.72
CA ALA A 39 13.80 4.59 -1.76
C ALA A 39 14.83 3.60 -1.18
N GLY A 40 14.56 2.30 -1.34
CA GLY A 40 15.44 1.23 -0.85
C GLY A 40 15.30 0.94 0.65
N GLY A 41 14.31 1.51 1.33
CA GLY A 41 13.97 1.21 2.72
C GLY A 41 12.45 1.04 2.90
N THR A 42 12.02 1.13 4.15
CA THR A 42 10.62 0.96 4.52
C THR A 42 9.83 2.24 4.26
N SER A 43 8.89 2.15 3.32
CA SER A 43 7.99 3.24 2.97
C SER A 43 6.71 3.12 3.78
N ALA A 44 6.15 4.27 4.19
CA ALA A 44 4.86 4.30 4.86
C ALA A 44 3.73 4.47 3.83
N VAL A 45 2.67 3.70 3.96
CA VAL A 45 1.49 3.74 3.11
C VAL A 45 0.27 3.99 3.98
N THR A 46 -0.40 5.12 3.78
CA THR A 46 -1.64 5.48 4.45
C THR A 46 -2.80 5.20 3.50
N VAL A 47 -3.79 4.45 3.98
CA VAL A 47 -4.98 4.07 3.23
C VAL A 47 -6.22 4.59 3.94
N ASP A 48 -6.98 5.43 3.24
CA ASP A 48 -8.32 5.87 3.63
C ASP A 48 -9.35 4.97 2.96
N ALA A 49 -10.20 4.33 3.76
CA ALA A 49 -11.21 3.42 3.27
C ALA A 49 -12.56 3.58 4.01
N THR A 50 -13.63 3.14 3.37
CA THR A 50 -14.98 3.10 3.96
C THR A 50 -15.14 1.97 4.97
N ARG A 51 -14.30 0.92 4.87
CA ARG A 51 -14.21 -0.25 5.74
C ARG A 51 -12.76 -0.54 6.12
N GLU A 52 -12.56 -1.35 7.16
CA GLU A 52 -11.23 -1.89 7.47
C GLU A 52 -10.77 -2.87 6.38
N LEU A 53 -9.48 -2.82 6.09
CA LEU A 53 -8.80 -3.74 5.19
C LEU A 53 -8.02 -4.74 6.03
N THR A 54 -8.11 -6.01 5.67
CA THR A 54 -7.30 -7.04 6.32
C THR A 54 -5.85 -6.95 5.85
N PRO A 55 -4.86 -7.33 6.67
CA PRO A 55 -3.46 -7.42 6.25
C PRO A 55 -3.27 -8.33 5.02
N ALA A 56 -4.13 -9.35 4.86
CA ALA A 56 -4.09 -10.24 3.72
C ALA A 56 -4.54 -9.57 2.41
N GLU A 57 -5.58 -8.74 2.43
CA GLU A 57 -6.01 -7.95 1.26
C GLU A 57 -4.92 -6.97 0.84
N VAL A 58 -4.29 -6.31 1.80
CA VAL A 58 -3.19 -5.36 1.54
C VAL A 58 -1.97 -6.09 1.00
N ALA A 59 -1.56 -7.20 1.60
CA ALA A 59 -0.43 -8.00 1.12
C ALA A 59 -0.66 -8.52 -0.30
N ALA A 60 -1.87 -9.01 -0.62
CA ALA A 60 -2.18 -9.47 -1.98
C ALA A 60 -2.05 -8.35 -3.03
N ALA A 61 -2.55 -7.14 -2.71
CA ALA A 61 -2.39 -5.99 -3.60
C ALA A 61 -0.92 -5.57 -3.77
N LEU A 62 -0.11 -5.69 -2.71
CA LEU A 62 1.34 -5.43 -2.77
C LEU A 62 2.09 -6.46 -3.61
N ASP A 63 1.69 -7.73 -3.53
CA ASP A 63 2.24 -8.80 -4.36
C ASP A 63 1.91 -8.55 -5.84
N GLU A 64 0.66 -8.21 -6.16
CA GLU A 64 0.23 -7.88 -7.53
C GLU A 64 0.93 -6.63 -8.11
N ALA A 65 1.24 -5.65 -7.26
CA ALA A 65 1.94 -4.43 -7.67
C ALA A 65 3.42 -4.65 -8.02
N GLY A 66 4.03 -5.74 -7.55
CA GLY A 66 5.45 -6.06 -7.81
C GLY A 66 6.17 -6.80 -6.69
N ASP A 67 5.51 -7.74 -6.02
CA ASP A 67 6.08 -8.58 -4.96
C ASP A 67 6.63 -7.77 -3.76
N TYR A 68 5.94 -6.71 -3.34
CA TYR A 68 6.35 -5.88 -2.19
C TYR A 68 5.92 -6.49 -0.85
N THR A 69 6.74 -6.30 0.18
CA THR A 69 6.51 -6.96 1.48
C THR A 69 5.86 -6.01 2.47
N LEU A 70 4.73 -6.43 3.04
CA LEU A 70 4.14 -5.79 4.23
C LEU A 70 4.96 -6.14 5.47
N VAL A 71 5.44 -5.13 6.21
CA VAL A 71 6.17 -5.33 7.46
C VAL A 71 5.30 -4.97 8.69
N PRO A 72 5.48 -5.69 9.81
CA PRO A 72 4.67 -5.50 11.03
C PRO A 72 4.94 -4.20 11.78
#